data_AF-A0A8H4U307-F1
#
_entry.id   AF-A0A8H4U307-F1
#
_cell.length_a   1.000
_cell.length_b   1.000
_cell.length_c   1.000
_cell.angle_alpha   90.00
_cell.angle_beta   90.00
_cell.angle_gamma   90.00
#
_symmetry.space_group_name_H-M   'P 1'
#
loop_
_entity.id
_entity.type
_entity.pdbx_description
1 polymer ?
#
loop_
_entity_poly.entity_id
_entity_poly.type
_entity_poly.pdbx_seq_one_letter_code
_entity_poly.pdbx_strand_id
1 'polypeptide(L)'
;MVACDSMQDLISSYTSIVGKPRLKPRYALGYHQACYGYEDQESVLESVNEYRKAGIPLDGMYIDVDMHFPDPIGMFKTLREQGVKYSTNITPYISFMPSDTYNTLNEGLKEGHSIMDDRDLDPTAPEAYKQHYQRLNVGKQIFKVPVMQKPDYFEPDTLDFNQTFSNKQPFHGGVFYGWRNGYPGYYPNLNDKEVRRWWGKQYKYLFECGLDFIWQDMTGPCIAEEYGDMKGLPFRLNLDSNGWCQDYSRMDRKRAIEIWSLYSYNLHKATYHGMNNIDEISPQHKWRENRRNFIIGHGSFVGSHRFAGLWTGDNASTWESLDISVAQVLDLGMSGIALNNAGGRGLTRTLARGGFIAMNITRQTHRKERDKG
;
A
#
# COMPACT_ATOMS: atom_id res chain seq x y z
N MET A 1 -2.21 31.02 -1.91
CA MET A 1 -2.86 30.98 -3.24
C MET A 1 -1.76 31.08 -4.28
N VAL A 2 -1.72 30.16 -5.24
CA VAL A 2 -0.77 30.23 -6.38
C VAL A 2 -1.57 30.73 -7.58
N ALA A 3 -1.13 31.81 -8.21
CA ALA A 3 -1.78 32.39 -9.39
C ALA A 3 -0.71 32.60 -10.46
N CYS A 4 -0.96 32.10 -11.67
CA CYS A 4 -0.02 32.13 -12.79
C CYS A 4 -0.77 32.25 -14.12
N ASP A 5 -0.09 32.73 -15.16
CA ASP A 5 -0.68 32.99 -16.48
C ASP A 5 -0.72 31.74 -17.39
N SER A 6 -0.07 30.64 -16.98
CA SER A 6 -0.06 29.36 -17.70
C SER A 6 -0.13 28.16 -16.75
N MET A 7 -0.57 27.01 -17.26
CA MET A 7 -0.59 25.75 -16.51
C MET A 7 0.82 25.28 -16.15
N GLN A 8 1.80 25.51 -17.03
CA GLN A 8 3.20 25.16 -16.81
C GLN A 8 3.79 25.96 -15.64
N ASP A 9 3.48 27.25 -15.57
CA ASP A 9 3.92 28.13 -14.47
C ASP A 9 3.20 27.80 -13.18
N LEU A 10 1.91 27.44 -13.25
CA LEU A 10 1.13 26.99 -12.10
C LEU A 10 1.74 25.73 -11.49
N ILE A 11 2.01 24.70 -12.29
CA ILE A 11 2.60 23.43 -11.83
C ILE A 11 4.03 23.68 -11.29
N SER A 12 4.82 24.51 -11.96
CA SER A 12 6.18 24.85 -11.52
C SER A 12 6.18 25.58 -10.18
N SER A 13 5.26 26.54 -10.01
CA SER A 13 5.10 27.30 -8.77
C SER A 13 4.54 26.44 -7.64
N TYR A 14 3.53 25.62 -7.91
CA TYR A 14 2.97 24.67 -6.94
C TYR A 14 4.03 23.67 -6.47
N THR A 15 4.76 23.03 -7.39
CA THR A 15 5.83 22.07 -7.04
C THR A 15 7.05 22.75 -6.39
N SER A 16 7.22 24.06 -6.51
CA SER A 16 8.23 24.79 -5.72
C SER A 16 7.89 24.81 -4.21
N ILE A 17 6.60 24.76 -3.87
CA ILE A 17 6.10 24.76 -2.48
C ILE A 17 6.10 23.34 -1.92
N VAL A 18 5.50 22.40 -2.65
CA VAL A 18 5.27 21.03 -2.13
C VAL A 18 6.43 20.08 -2.45
N GLY A 19 7.39 20.53 -3.24
CA GLY A 19 8.54 19.78 -3.74
C GLY A 19 8.34 19.30 -5.18
N LYS A 20 9.46 19.06 -5.89
CA LYS A 20 9.45 18.53 -7.25
C LYS A 20 9.46 16.99 -7.24
N PRO A 21 8.84 16.33 -8.24
CA PRO A 21 8.93 14.88 -8.38
C PRO A 21 10.38 14.45 -8.58
N ARG A 22 10.75 13.31 -7.98
CA ARG A 22 12.09 12.74 -8.16
C ARG A 22 12.15 11.91 -9.43
N LEU A 23 13.28 11.99 -10.12
CA LEU A 23 13.55 11.16 -11.27
C LEU A 23 13.60 9.69 -10.87
N LYS A 24 12.97 8.82 -11.68
CA LYS A 24 12.86 7.39 -11.43
C LYS A 24 13.92 6.62 -12.23
N PRO A 25 14.17 5.33 -11.93
CA PRO A 25 14.98 4.46 -12.78
C PRO A 25 14.40 4.33 -14.18
N ARG A 26 15.24 4.12 -15.19
CA ARG A 26 14.80 4.02 -16.60
C ARG A 26 13.76 2.90 -16.82
N TYR A 27 13.93 1.76 -16.16
CA TYR A 27 13.02 0.62 -16.31
C TYR A 27 11.59 0.92 -15.82
N ALA A 28 11.39 1.95 -14.97
CA ALA A 28 10.06 2.37 -14.55
C ALA A 28 9.21 2.97 -15.68
N LEU A 29 9.85 3.36 -16.80
CA LEU A 29 9.19 3.87 -18.01
C LEU A 29 8.91 2.76 -19.05
N GLY A 30 9.38 1.54 -18.79
CA GLY A 30 9.16 0.39 -19.66
C GLY A 30 7.73 -0.16 -19.55
N TYR A 31 7.48 -1.32 -20.17
CA TYR A 31 6.21 -2.03 -20.01
C TYR A 31 6.23 -2.89 -18.74
N HIS A 32 5.13 -2.85 -17.97
CA HIS A 32 5.00 -3.53 -16.68
C HIS A 32 3.73 -4.39 -16.66
N GLN A 33 3.83 -5.62 -16.17
CA GLN A 33 2.71 -6.57 -16.05
C GLN A 33 2.41 -6.85 -14.58
N ALA A 34 1.14 -6.93 -14.23
CA ALA A 34 0.69 -7.29 -12.89
C ALA A 34 -0.43 -8.34 -12.95
N CYS A 35 -0.60 -9.13 -11.90
CA CYS A 35 -1.76 -10.02 -11.83
C CYS A 35 -2.01 -10.41 -10.38
N TYR A 36 -3.29 -10.39 -9.99
CA TYR A 36 -3.76 -11.12 -8.81
C TYR A 36 -4.14 -12.54 -9.24
N GLY A 37 -3.51 -13.55 -8.64
CA GLY A 37 -3.73 -14.97 -8.97
C GLY A 37 -2.61 -15.59 -9.80
N TYR A 38 -1.35 -15.23 -9.54
CA TYR A 38 -0.24 -16.10 -9.94
C TYR A 38 -0.16 -17.27 -8.95
N GLU A 39 -0.81 -18.39 -9.28
CA GLU A 39 -0.97 -19.52 -8.34
C GLU A 39 0.35 -20.21 -7.97
N ASP A 40 1.34 -20.16 -8.85
CA ASP A 40 2.65 -20.78 -8.65
C ASP A 40 3.79 -20.04 -9.38
N GLN A 41 5.02 -20.45 -9.05
CA GLN A 41 6.26 -19.95 -9.65
C GLN A 41 6.33 -20.19 -11.17
N GLU A 42 5.76 -21.29 -11.66
CA GLU A 42 5.77 -21.64 -13.08
C GLU A 42 4.92 -20.66 -13.88
N SER A 43 3.75 -20.27 -13.37
CA SER A 43 2.84 -19.30 -13.99
C SER A 43 3.49 -17.92 -14.20
N VAL A 44 4.35 -17.51 -13.27
CA VAL A 44 5.13 -16.25 -13.37
C VAL A 44 6.18 -16.38 -14.47
N LEU A 45 6.95 -17.47 -14.48
CA LEU A 45 8.00 -17.73 -15.48
C LEU A 45 7.40 -17.89 -16.88
N GLU A 46 6.30 -18.63 -17.02
CA GLU A 46 5.57 -18.82 -18.26
C GLU A 46 5.09 -17.49 -18.82
N SER A 47 4.47 -16.63 -17.99
CA SER A 47 4.02 -15.31 -18.42
C SER A 47 5.16 -14.52 -19.08
N VAL A 48 6.33 -14.46 -18.44
CA VAL A 48 7.50 -13.74 -18.98
C VAL A 48 8.00 -14.39 -20.28
N ASN A 49 8.05 -15.72 -20.33
CA ASN A 49 8.46 -16.45 -21.53
C ASN A 49 7.50 -16.19 -22.72
N GLU A 50 6.20 -16.09 -22.48
CA GLU A 50 5.22 -15.77 -23.54
C GLU A 50 5.40 -14.34 -24.08
N TYR A 51 5.69 -13.35 -23.22
CA TYR A 51 6.09 -12.01 -23.69
C TYR A 51 7.32 -12.06 -24.60
N ARG A 52 8.32 -12.86 -24.23
CA ARG A 52 9.55 -13.04 -25.03
C ARG A 52 9.28 -13.73 -26.36
N LYS A 53 8.48 -14.81 -26.37
CA LYS A 53 8.07 -15.51 -27.60
C LYS A 53 7.29 -14.61 -28.55
N ALA A 54 6.43 -13.74 -28.00
CA ALA A 54 5.64 -12.79 -28.78
C ALA A 54 6.42 -11.55 -29.25
N GLY A 55 7.69 -11.39 -28.83
CA GLY A 55 8.48 -10.19 -29.15
C GLY A 55 7.97 -8.91 -28.48
N ILE A 56 7.22 -9.03 -27.39
CA ILE A 56 6.66 -7.88 -26.65
C ILE A 56 7.63 -7.50 -25.52
N PRO A 57 8.08 -6.24 -25.44
CA PRO A 57 8.94 -5.77 -24.36
C PRO A 57 8.27 -5.91 -22.98
N LEU A 58 9.05 -6.28 -21.98
CA LEU A 58 8.61 -6.36 -20.58
C LEU A 58 9.81 -6.04 -19.69
N ASP A 59 9.68 -4.98 -18.89
CA ASP A 59 10.72 -4.46 -18.00
C ASP A 59 10.40 -4.70 -16.53
N GLY A 60 9.12 -4.85 -16.17
CA GLY A 60 8.67 -4.96 -14.80
C GLY A 60 7.53 -5.95 -14.59
N MET A 61 7.53 -6.64 -13.45
CA MET A 61 6.49 -7.59 -13.07
C MET A 61 6.06 -7.39 -11.61
N TYR A 62 4.75 -7.36 -11.38
CA TYR A 62 4.13 -7.19 -10.07
C TYR A 62 3.44 -8.49 -9.72
N ILE A 63 3.93 -9.14 -8.69
CA ILE A 63 3.34 -10.35 -8.15
C ILE A 63 2.49 -9.90 -6.98
N ASP A 64 1.20 -10.22 -6.96
CA ASP A 64 0.34 -9.80 -5.85
C ASP A 64 0.71 -10.54 -4.55
N VAL A 65 -0.19 -10.55 -3.56
CA VAL A 65 -0.01 -11.26 -2.28
C VAL A 65 0.25 -12.77 -2.40
N ASP A 66 0.23 -13.33 -3.61
CA ASP A 66 0.43 -14.75 -3.94
C ASP A 66 1.88 -15.25 -3.80
N MET A 67 2.80 -14.47 -3.22
CA MET A 67 4.25 -14.73 -3.19
C MET A 67 4.69 -15.89 -2.27
N HIS A 68 3.97 -17.01 -2.26
CA HIS A 68 4.31 -18.24 -1.53
C HIS A 68 4.89 -19.29 -2.48
N PHE A 69 6.08 -19.02 -3.00
CA PHE A 69 6.76 -19.88 -3.98
C PHE A 69 7.82 -20.77 -3.33
N PRO A 70 8.12 -21.94 -3.91
CA PRO A 70 9.13 -22.85 -3.37
C PRO A 70 10.55 -22.30 -3.46
N ASP A 71 10.89 -21.53 -4.51
CA ASP A 71 12.20 -20.89 -4.69
C ASP A 71 12.07 -19.48 -5.28
N PRO A 72 11.60 -18.50 -4.48
CA PRO A 72 11.42 -17.14 -4.95
C PRO A 72 12.75 -16.52 -5.40
N ILE A 73 13.86 -16.83 -4.73
CA ILE A 73 15.19 -16.28 -5.02
C ILE A 73 15.68 -16.75 -6.40
N GLY A 74 15.59 -18.05 -6.70
CA GLY A 74 15.99 -18.61 -7.99
C GLY A 74 15.08 -18.17 -9.14
N MET A 75 13.77 -18.09 -8.91
CA MET A 75 12.81 -17.53 -9.88
C MET A 75 13.21 -16.10 -10.27
N PHE A 76 13.41 -15.27 -9.27
CA PHE A 76 13.82 -13.87 -9.41
C PHE A 76 15.17 -13.67 -10.09
N LYS A 77 16.14 -14.53 -9.80
CA LYS A 77 17.41 -14.57 -10.55
C LYS A 77 17.16 -14.84 -12.04
N THR A 78 16.35 -15.85 -12.35
CA THR A 78 15.97 -16.21 -13.73
C THR A 78 15.29 -15.06 -14.46
N LEU A 79 14.34 -14.39 -13.81
CA LEU A 79 13.64 -13.24 -14.39
C LEU A 79 14.59 -12.06 -14.66
N ARG A 80 15.53 -11.81 -13.75
CA ARG A 80 16.52 -10.75 -13.90
C ARG A 80 17.50 -11.02 -15.04
N GLU A 81 17.88 -12.27 -15.27
CA GLU A 81 18.71 -12.67 -16.43
C GLU A 81 17.99 -12.38 -17.76
N GLN A 82 16.65 -12.40 -17.78
CA GLN A 82 15.83 -11.98 -18.91
C GLN A 82 15.56 -10.46 -18.96
N GLY A 83 16.18 -9.68 -18.08
CA GLY A 83 16.03 -8.22 -18.00
C GLY A 83 14.76 -7.73 -17.31
N VAL A 84 13.97 -8.62 -16.68
CA VAL A 84 12.72 -8.26 -16.00
C VAL A 84 12.98 -7.92 -14.53
N LYS A 85 12.47 -6.77 -14.09
CA LYS A 85 12.46 -6.32 -12.69
C LYS A 85 11.18 -6.77 -12.02
N TYR A 86 11.19 -6.98 -10.72
CA TYR A 86 9.98 -7.45 -10.05
C TYR A 86 9.81 -6.85 -8.65
N SER A 87 8.55 -6.86 -8.24
CA SER A 87 8.09 -6.49 -6.91
C SER A 87 6.94 -7.40 -6.49
N THR A 88 6.61 -7.35 -5.20
CA THR A 88 5.38 -7.93 -4.68
C THR A 88 4.51 -6.88 -3.99
N ASN A 89 3.23 -7.17 -3.82
CA ASN A 89 2.31 -6.34 -3.05
C ASN A 89 2.76 -6.29 -1.58
N ILE A 90 3.03 -5.08 -1.07
CA ILE A 90 3.48 -4.86 0.30
C ILE A 90 2.51 -3.91 1.01
N THR A 91 1.68 -4.49 1.87
CA THR A 91 0.74 -3.76 2.73
C THR A 91 1.42 -3.28 4.01
N PRO A 92 1.15 -2.04 4.47
CA PRO A 92 1.73 -1.47 5.69
C PRO A 92 1.04 -1.95 6.97
N TYR A 93 0.98 -3.27 7.16
CA TYR A 93 0.42 -3.93 8.33
C TYR A 93 1.39 -5.00 8.87
N ILE A 94 1.23 -5.36 10.13
CA ILE A 94 2.02 -6.41 10.79
C ILE A 94 1.02 -7.40 11.36
N SER A 95 1.04 -8.64 10.87
CA SER A 95 0.22 -9.70 11.46
C SER A 95 0.59 -9.87 12.93
N PHE A 96 -0.39 -9.93 13.81
CA PHE A 96 -0.15 -10.16 15.24
C PHE A 96 -0.04 -11.65 15.62
N MET A 97 -0.04 -12.54 14.62
CA MET A 97 0.05 -13.97 14.83
C MET A 97 1.38 -14.30 15.50
N PRO A 98 1.39 -14.89 16.70
CA PRO A 98 2.62 -15.15 17.43
C PRO A 98 3.57 -16.06 16.65
N SER A 99 4.82 -15.65 16.51
CA SER A 99 5.88 -16.46 15.91
C SER A 99 7.24 -15.98 16.39
N ASP A 100 8.05 -16.91 16.91
CA ASP A 100 9.41 -16.61 17.38
C ASP A 100 10.33 -16.13 16.25
N THR A 101 10.03 -16.50 15.01
CA THR A 101 10.81 -16.12 13.82
C THR A 101 10.32 -14.84 13.15
N TYR A 102 9.20 -14.27 13.61
CA TYR A 102 8.65 -13.05 13.02
C TYR A 102 9.24 -11.79 13.65
N ASN A 103 10.47 -11.46 13.26
CA ASN A 103 11.24 -10.36 13.82
C ASN A 103 10.50 -9.01 13.80
N THR A 104 9.80 -8.68 12.71
CA THR A 104 9.07 -7.41 12.60
C THR A 104 8.01 -7.26 13.69
N LEU A 105 7.23 -8.31 13.99
CA LEU A 105 6.25 -8.28 15.08
C LEU A 105 6.95 -8.17 16.43
N ASN A 106 7.94 -9.03 16.67
CA ASN A 106 8.62 -9.12 17.96
C ASN A 106 9.36 -7.84 18.33
N GLU A 107 10.08 -7.22 17.39
CA GLU A 107 10.71 -5.92 17.55
C GLU A 107 9.67 -4.81 17.76
N GLY A 108 8.62 -4.78 16.92
CA GLY A 108 7.59 -3.76 16.98
C GLY A 108 6.83 -3.74 18.32
N LEU A 109 6.57 -4.92 18.89
CA LEU A 109 5.95 -5.05 20.21
C LEU A 109 6.91 -4.66 21.34
N LYS A 110 8.17 -5.10 21.26
CA LYS A 110 9.20 -4.80 22.26
C LYS A 110 9.50 -3.30 22.35
N GLU A 111 9.56 -2.62 21.21
CA GLU A 111 9.94 -1.21 21.10
C GLU A 111 8.74 -0.26 21.10
N GLY A 112 7.50 -0.77 21.06
CA GLY A 112 6.29 0.04 21.12
C GLY A 112 6.01 0.82 19.84
N HIS A 113 6.27 0.22 18.68
CA HIS A 113 6.17 0.90 17.37
C HIS A 113 4.77 0.95 16.76
N SER A 114 3.78 0.39 17.43
CA SER A 114 2.40 0.34 16.91
C SER A 114 1.64 1.64 17.21
N ILE A 115 0.65 1.95 16.39
CA ILE A 115 -0.42 2.85 16.80
C ILE A 115 -1.10 2.23 18.02
N MET A 116 -1.42 3.04 19.04
CA MET A 116 -2.08 2.57 20.26
C MET A 116 -3.60 2.74 20.14
N ASP A 117 -4.39 1.79 20.66
CA ASP A 117 -5.83 1.91 20.80
C ASP A 117 -6.17 2.90 21.93
N ASP A 118 -6.09 4.18 21.57
CA ASP A 118 -6.42 5.32 22.40
C ASP A 118 -7.46 6.16 21.66
N ARG A 119 -8.72 6.10 22.09
CA ARG A 119 -9.82 6.76 21.39
C ARG A 119 -10.36 7.93 22.20
N ASP A 120 -10.75 8.98 21.50
CA ASP A 120 -11.55 10.07 22.07
C ASP A 120 -13.00 9.61 22.25
N LEU A 121 -13.33 9.18 23.46
CA LEU A 121 -14.64 8.59 23.79
C LEU A 121 -15.62 9.65 24.29
N ASP A 122 -16.89 9.47 23.96
CA ASP A 122 -17.98 10.17 24.66
C ASP A 122 -17.98 9.74 26.15
N PRO A 123 -17.75 10.67 27.11
CA PRO A 123 -17.72 10.37 28.53
C PRO A 123 -19.04 9.79 29.08
N THR A 124 -20.16 10.05 28.40
CA THR A 124 -21.48 9.53 28.77
C THR A 124 -21.74 8.10 28.28
N ALA A 125 -20.87 7.58 27.41
CA ALA A 125 -21.01 6.27 26.76
C ALA A 125 -19.69 5.48 26.77
N PRO A 126 -19.06 5.20 27.93
CA PRO A 126 -17.68 4.69 28.01
C PRO A 126 -17.47 3.31 27.36
N GLU A 127 -18.53 2.54 27.16
CA GLU A 127 -18.46 1.21 26.54
C GLU A 127 -18.53 1.29 25.02
N ALA A 128 -17.79 0.42 24.33
CA ALA A 128 -17.70 0.37 22.87
C ALA A 128 -19.07 0.37 22.19
N TYR A 129 -19.99 -0.48 22.65
CA TYR A 129 -21.33 -0.65 22.06
C TYR A 129 -22.29 0.52 22.32
N LYS A 130 -21.95 1.44 23.24
CA LYS A 130 -22.72 2.68 23.49
C LYS A 130 -22.18 3.87 22.70
N GLN A 131 -20.99 3.76 22.13
CA GLN A 131 -20.45 4.79 21.25
C GLN A 131 -21.24 4.80 19.93
N HIS A 132 -21.56 6.00 19.44
CA HIS A 132 -22.22 6.16 18.15
C HIS A 132 -21.20 6.21 17.02
N TYR A 133 -21.16 5.18 16.17
CA TYR A 133 -20.19 5.06 15.08
C TYR A 133 -20.72 5.80 13.87
N GLN A 134 -19.99 6.83 13.44
CA GLN A 134 -20.31 7.56 12.23
C GLN A 134 -19.71 6.82 11.03
N ARG A 135 -20.55 6.22 10.20
CA ARG A 135 -20.13 5.63 8.94
C ARG A 135 -20.53 6.56 7.78
N LEU A 136 -19.61 6.77 6.87
CA LEU A 136 -19.88 7.40 5.57
C LEU A 136 -19.97 6.29 4.53
N ASN A 137 -21.15 6.08 3.96
CA ASN A 137 -21.35 5.13 2.87
C ASN A 137 -21.94 5.86 1.67
N VAL A 138 -21.16 6.02 0.60
CA VAL A 138 -21.56 6.72 -0.64
C VAL A 138 -22.15 8.11 -0.36
N GLY A 139 -21.50 8.89 0.51
CA GLY A 139 -21.95 10.24 0.88
C GLY A 139 -23.09 10.31 1.91
N LYS A 140 -23.63 9.18 2.37
CA LYS A 140 -24.64 9.15 3.44
C LYS A 140 -24.00 8.94 4.81
N GLN A 141 -24.20 9.90 5.71
CA GLN A 141 -23.86 9.77 7.11
C GLN A 141 -24.89 8.89 7.81
N ILE A 142 -24.44 7.81 8.43
CA ILE A 142 -25.28 6.92 9.24
C ILE A 142 -24.61 6.68 10.59
N PHE A 143 -25.41 6.67 11.65
CA PHE A 143 -24.96 6.25 12.97
C PHE A 143 -25.35 4.80 13.19
N LYS A 144 -24.37 3.96 13.54
CA LYS A 144 -24.60 2.54 13.85
C LYS A 144 -23.95 2.20 15.18
N VAL A 145 -24.41 1.12 15.78
CA VAL A 145 -23.65 0.42 16.82
C VAL A 145 -22.41 -0.23 16.17
N PRO A 146 -21.29 -0.37 16.88
CA PRO A 146 -20.14 -1.09 16.36
C PRO A 146 -20.51 -2.50 15.92
N VAL A 147 -19.80 -2.99 14.90
CA VAL A 147 -19.91 -4.38 14.48
C VAL A 147 -19.18 -5.22 15.52
N MET A 148 -19.94 -6.02 16.26
CA MET A 148 -19.41 -6.86 17.33
C MET A 148 -19.01 -8.25 16.83
N GLN A 149 -19.29 -8.56 15.56
CA GLN A 149 -18.81 -9.77 14.93
C GLN A 149 -17.34 -9.60 14.53
N LYS A 150 -16.60 -10.70 14.57
CA LYS A 150 -15.24 -10.76 14.05
C LYS A 150 -15.28 -10.91 12.53
N PRO A 151 -14.27 -10.40 11.79
CA PRO A 151 -14.16 -10.68 10.37
C PRO A 151 -14.04 -12.20 10.14
N ASP A 152 -14.71 -12.70 9.11
CA ASP A 152 -14.61 -14.12 8.70
C ASP A 152 -13.35 -14.36 7.86
N TYR A 153 -12.18 -14.18 8.48
CA TYR A 153 -10.91 -14.52 7.84
C TYR A 153 -10.71 -16.04 7.75
N PHE A 154 -9.85 -16.47 6.82
CA PHE A 154 -9.40 -17.87 6.77
C PHE A 154 -8.70 -18.28 8.07
N GLU A 155 -7.83 -17.42 8.59
CA GLU A 155 -7.23 -17.55 9.92
C GLU A 155 -8.03 -16.69 10.90
N PRO A 156 -8.80 -17.30 11.82
CA PRO A 156 -9.74 -16.56 12.64
C PRO A 156 -9.08 -15.57 13.60
N ASP A 157 -9.71 -14.41 13.76
CA ASP A 157 -9.35 -13.48 14.81
C ASP A 157 -9.71 -14.06 16.20
N THR A 158 -8.73 -14.10 17.09
CA THR A 158 -8.91 -14.65 18.44
C THR A 158 -9.32 -13.59 19.45
N LEU A 159 -9.04 -12.31 19.21
CA LEU A 159 -9.31 -11.24 20.16
C LEU A 159 -10.72 -10.67 19.99
N ASP A 160 -11.39 -10.40 21.10
CA ASP A 160 -12.69 -9.75 21.08
C ASP A 160 -12.56 -8.23 20.99
N PHE A 161 -13.42 -7.62 20.16
CA PHE A 161 -13.45 -6.17 19.97
C PHE A 161 -13.58 -5.41 21.29
N ASN A 162 -14.48 -5.84 22.19
CA ASN A 162 -14.66 -5.18 23.50
C ASN A 162 -13.42 -5.21 24.39
N GLN A 163 -12.59 -6.25 24.31
CA GLN A 163 -11.38 -6.37 25.13
C GLN A 163 -10.24 -5.49 24.60
N THR A 164 -10.29 -5.17 23.32
CA THR A 164 -9.26 -4.38 22.61
C THR A 164 -9.64 -2.91 22.47
N PHE A 165 -10.93 -2.59 22.60
CA PHE A 165 -11.45 -1.23 22.44
C PHE A 165 -10.88 -0.24 23.46
N SER A 166 -10.13 0.76 22.96
CA SER A 166 -9.59 1.89 23.72
C SER A 166 -8.82 1.50 25.00
N ASN A 167 -8.11 0.36 24.97
CA ASN A 167 -7.42 -0.23 26.12
C ASN A 167 -5.96 0.23 26.29
N LYS A 168 -5.49 1.20 25.48
CA LYS A 168 -4.11 1.71 25.47
C LYS A 168 -3.05 0.65 25.13
N GLN A 169 -3.43 -0.48 24.54
CA GLN A 169 -2.53 -1.47 23.93
C GLN A 169 -2.38 -1.15 22.43
N PRO A 170 -1.50 -1.84 21.68
CA PRO A 170 -1.45 -1.71 20.23
C PRO A 170 -2.84 -1.84 19.60
N PHE A 171 -3.17 -0.92 18.69
CA PHE A 171 -4.45 -0.84 18.00
C PHE A 171 -4.70 -2.12 17.21
N HIS A 172 -5.68 -2.89 17.70
CA HIS A 172 -6.10 -4.13 17.09
C HIS A 172 -6.94 -3.83 15.85
N GLY A 173 -6.32 -4.01 14.68
CA GLY A 173 -6.97 -3.90 13.39
C GLY A 173 -6.86 -5.20 12.59
N GLY A 174 -7.12 -5.09 11.30
CA GLY A 174 -6.90 -6.19 10.36
C GLY A 174 -7.02 -5.69 8.94
N VAL A 175 -6.16 -6.17 8.04
CA VAL A 175 -6.25 -5.84 6.61
C VAL A 175 -7.37 -6.66 5.98
N PHE A 176 -8.12 -6.06 5.05
CA PHE A 176 -9.20 -6.73 4.33
C PHE A 176 -8.99 -6.65 2.82
N TYR A 177 -8.81 -7.80 2.17
CA TYR A 177 -8.65 -7.92 0.70
C TYR A 177 -9.93 -8.41 0.00
N GLY A 178 -11.06 -8.47 0.73
CA GLY A 178 -12.32 -9.00 0.21
C GLY A 178 -12.55 -10.47 0.58
N TRP A 179 -13.82 -10.86 0.69
CA TRP A 179 -14.23 -12.21 1.12
C TRP A 179 -13.57 -12.59 2.46
N ARG A 180 -12.92 -13.75 2.52
CA ARG A 180 -12.20 -14.27 3.69
C ARG A 180 -10.69 -13.97 3.63
N ASN A 181 -10.26 -13.18 2.63
CA ASN A 181 -8.86 -12.80 2.45
C ASN A 181 -8.54 -11.58 3.32
N GLY A 182 -7.58 -11.75 4.22
CA GLY A 182 -7.17 -10.73 5.18
C GLY A 182 -6.64 -11.38 6.43
N TYR A 183 -6.03 -10.56 7.29
CA TYR A 183 -5.44 -11.01 8.53
C TYR A 183 -5.58 -9.94 9.61
N PRO A 184 -5.88 -10.33 10.86
CA PRO A 184 -5.79 -9.43 12.00
C PRO A 184 -4.33 -9.01 12.27
N GLY A 185 -4.14 -7.80 12.80
CA GLY A 185 -2.80 -7.27 13.02
C GLY A 185 -2.75 -5.84 13.53
N TYR A 186 -1.52 -5.33 13.60
CA TYR A 186 -1.20 -3.99 14.07
C TYR A 186 -0.74 -3.09 12.93
N TYR A 187 -0.93 -1.79 13.11
CA TYR A 187 -0.45 -0.76 12.19
C TYR A 187 0.70 0.02 12.84
N PRO A 188 1.87 0.16 12.19
CA PRO A 188 2.98 0.94 12.73
C PRO A 188 2.63 2.43 12.84
N ASN A 189 3.10 3.08 13.90
CA ASN A 189 2.95 4.52 14.10
C ASN A 189 3.92 5.30 13.20
N LEU A 190 3.62 5.38 11.91
CA LEU A 190 4.46 6.04 10.91
C LEU A 190 4.56 7.56 11.09
N ASN A 191 3.81 8.16 12.01
CA ASN A 191 3.97 9.57 12.37
C ASN A 191 5.22 9.80 13.23
N ASP A 192 5.70 8.79 13.95
CA ASP A 192 6.98 8.81 14.65
C ASP A 192 8.16 8.62 13.66
N LYS A 193 9.20 9.46 13.80
CA LYS A 193 10.42 9.40 12.99
C LYS A 193 11.24 8.14 13.23
N GLU A 194 11.29 7.63 14.46
CA GLU A 194 12.06 6.43 14.78
C GLU A 194 11.37 5.19 14.22
N VAL A 195 10.04 5.12 14.35
CA VAL A 195 9.22 4.07 13.72
C VAL A 195 9.39 4.09 12.20
N ARG A 196 9.46 5.25 11.54
CA ARG A 196 9.75 5.31 10.09
C ARG A 196 11.13 4.75 9.74
N ARG A 197 12.16 5.01 10.55
CA ARG A 197 13.50 4.45 10.33
C ARG A 197 13.48 2.93 10.51
N TRP A 198 12.82 2.46 11.56
CA TRP A 198 12.64 1.05 11.82
C TRP A 198 11.86 0.35 10.70
N TRP A 199 10.74 0.93 10.24
CA TRP A 199 9.95 0.42 9.12
C TRP A 199 10.78 0.30 7.85
N GLY A 200 11.61 1.31 7.55
CA GLY A 200 12.53 1.28 6.42
C GLY A 200 13.49 0.09 6.43
N LYS A 201 13.90 -0.40 7.61
CA LYS A 201 14.78 -1.58 7.75
C LYS A 201 14.07 -2.90 7.42
N GLN A 202 12.75 -2.96 7.57
CA GLN A 202 11.97 -4.19 7.34
C GLN A 202 12.02 -4.65 5.87
N TYR A 203 12.31 -3.72 4.95
CA TYR A 203 12.53 -4.04 3.53
C TYR A 203 13.81 -4.86 3.28
N LYS A 204 14.73 -4.96 4.24
CA LYS A 204 15.96 -5.77 4.12
C LYS A 204 15.64 -7.18 3.62
N TYR A 205 14.77 -7.90 4.32
CA TYR A 205 14.43 -9.28 3.98
C TYR A 205 13.87 -9.40 2.56
N LEU A 206 12.95 -8.50 2.17
CA LEU A 206 12.33 -8.52 0.84
C LEU A 206 13.37 -8.31 -0.29
N PHE A 207 14.35 -7.42 -0.09
CA PHE A 207 15.44 -7.23 -1.05
C PHE A 207 16.45 -8.39 -1.02
N GLU A 208 16.65 -9.07 0.11
CA GLU A 208 17.44 -10.32 0.19
C GLU A 208 16.75 -11.47 -0.55
N CYS A 209 15.43 -11.55 -0.48
CA CYS A 209 14.64 -12.46 -1.31
C CYS A 209 14.75 -12.12 -2.79
N GLY A 210 15.05 -10.86 -3.11
CA GLY A 210 15.54 -10.46 -4.42
C GLY A 210 14.82 -9.28 -5.04
N LEU A 211 13.83 -8.63 -4.39
CA LEU A 211 13.05 -7.55 -5.03
C LEU A 211 13.92 -6.45 -5.69
N ASP A 212 13.42 -5.86 -6.79
CA ASP A 212 14.11 -4.76 -7.48
C ASP A 212 13.49 -3.39 -7.14
N PHE A 213 12.19 -3.36 -6.88
CA PHE A 213 11.40 -2.16 -6.55
C PHE A 213 10.23 -2.50 -5.62
N ILE A 214 9.48 -1.48 -5.18
CA ILE A 214 8.40 -1.64 -4.20
C ILE A 214 7.04 -1.28 -4.80
N TRP A 215 6.07 -2.17 -4.60
CA TRP A 215 4.65 -1.92 -4.79
C TRP A 215 3.96 -1.88 -3.42
N GLN A 216 3.43 -0.72 -3.04
CA GLN A 216 2.73 -0.53 -1.77
C GLN A 216 1.24 -0.39 -2.01
N ASP A 217 0.48 -1.37 -1.56
CA ASP A 217 -0.97 -1.35 -1.61
C ASP A 217 -1.58 -1.07 -0.23
N MET A 218 -2.89 -0.85 -0.21
CA MET A 218 -3.66 -0.64 1.02
C MET A 218 -3.11 0.51 1.87
N THR A 219 -2.57 1.55 1.21
CA THR A 219 -1.76 2.59 1.87
C THR A 219 -2.57 3.55 2.73
N GLY A 220 -3.86 3.74 2.42
CA GLY A 220 -4.85 4.37 3.28
C GLY A 220 -5.54 3.27 4.08
N PRO A 221 -4.96 2.83 5.21
CA PRO A 221 -5.13 1.50 5.81
C PRO A 221 -6.47 0.84 5.49
N CYS A 222 -6.49 -0.24 4.73
CA CYS A 222 -7.75 -0.88 4.30
C CYS A 222 -8.25 -1.86 5.36
N ILE A 223 -8.78 -1.30 6.44
CA ILE A 223 -9.19 -2.04 7.63
C ILE A 223 -10.58 -2.63 7.47
N ALA A 224 -10.80 -3.86 7.96
CA ALA A 224 -12.14 -4.46 8.01
C ALA A 224 -13.12 -3.62 8.86
N GLU A 225 -14.41 -3.66 8.54
CA GLU A 225 -15.39 -2.78 9.18
C GLU A 225 -15.67 -3.12 10.65
N GLU A 226 -15.24 -4.30 11.08
CA GLU A 226 -15.34 -4.84 12.43
C GLU A 226 -14.37 -4.20 13.43
N TYR A 227 -13.32 -3.51 12.96
CA TYR A 227 -12.31 -2.89 13.83
C TYR A 227 -12.56 -1.41 14.16
N GLY A 228 -13.66 -0.82 13.67
CA GLY A 228 -13.90 0.61 13.84
C GLY A 228 -15.16 1.16 13.18
N ASP A 229 -15.20 2.49 13.07
CA ASP A 229 -16.27 3.25 12.40
C ASP A 229 -15.98 3.53 10.92
N MET A 230 -14.80 3.13 10.43
CA MET A 230 -14.33 3.34 9.07
C MET A 230 -13.68 2.06 8.53
N LYS A 231 -13.70 1.89 7.20
CA LYS A 231 -12.83 0.92 6.49
C LYS A 231 -11.39 1.44 6.40
N GLY A 232 -10.87 1.86 7.55
CA GLY A 232 -9.57 2.44 7.77
C GLY A 232 -9.38 2.85 9.22
N LEU A 233 -8.42 3.74 9.51
CA LEU A 233 -8.18 4.15 10.88
C LEU A 233 -9.47 4.76 11.48
N PRO A 234 -9.95 4.29 12.64
CA PRO A 234 -11.18 4.80 13.25
C PRO A 234 -11.11 6.30 13.49
N PHE A 235 -12.18 7.05 13.22
CA PHE A 235 -12.14 8.51 13.21
C PHE A 235 -11.64 9.13 14.51
N ARG A 236 -12.05 8.53 15.63
CA ARG A 236 -11.74 8.98 17.00
C ARG A 236 -10.47 8.37 17.56
N LEU A 237 -9.74 7.56 16.78
CA LEU A 237 -8.43 7.06 17.19
C LEU A 237 -7.46 8.25 17.28
N ASN A 238 -6.83 8.42 18.43
CA ASN A 238 -5.83 9.46 18.64
C ASN A 238 -4.50 9.00 18.06
N LEU A 239 -3.96 9.80 17.16
CA LEU A 239 -2.69 9.56 16.48
C LEU A 239 -1.71 10.67 16.87
N ASP A 240 -0.41 10.35 16.91
CA ASP A 240 0.62 11.38 17.06
C ASP A 240 0.64 12.27 15.82
N SER A 241 0.69 13.58 15.99
CA SER A 241 0.78 14.51 14.88
C SER A 241 2.23 14.63 14.42
N ASN A 242 2.46 14.36 13.13
CA ASN A 242 3.70 14.72 12.43
C ASN A 242 3.54 16.05 11.66
N GLY A 243 2.57 16.88 12.08
CA GLY A 243 2.35 18.22 11.55
C GLY A 243 3.33 19.23 12.14
N TRP A 244 3.24 20.48 11.69
CA TRP A 244 4.00 21.57 12.32
C TRP A 244 3.52 21.78 13.75
N CYS A 245 4.46 21.79 14.70
CA CYS A 245 4.25 22.17 16.09
C CYS A 245 5.32 23.20 16.48
N GLN A 246 5.00 24.09 17.44
CA GLN A 246 5.98 25.02 17.98
C GLN A 246 6.99 24.33 18.91
N ASP A 247 6.56 23.25 19.57
CA ASP A 247 7.38 22.45 20.47
C ASP A 247 7.64 21.06 19.87
N TYR A 248 8.84 20.85 19.32
CA TYR A 248 9.26 19.58 18.74
C TYR A 248 9.51 18.47 19.78
N SER A 249 9.48 18.79 21.08
CA SER A 249 9.66 17.79 22.15
C SER A 249 8.36 17.07 22.51
N ARG A 250 7.19 17.61 22.11
CA ARG A 250 5.88 17.00 22.34
C ARG A 250 5.10 16.90 21.03
N MET A 251 4.77 15.68 20.62
CA MET A 251 3.85 15.48 19.51
C MET A 251 2.43 15.69 20.02
N ASP A 252 1.75 16.70 19.46
CA ASP A 252 0.32 16.86 19.71
C ASP A 252 -0.43 15.63 19.21
N ARG A 253 -1.42 15.17 19.97
CA ARG A 253 -2.30 14.08 19.55
C ARG A 253 -3.48 14.67 18.80
N LYS A 254 -3.84 14.09 17.66
CA LYS A 254 -5.02 14.49 16.87
C LYS A 254 -5.87 13.28 16.55
N ARG A 255 -7.16 13.52 16.29
CA ARG A 255 -8.06 12.46 15.85
C ARG A 255 -7.64 12.00 14.45
N ALA A 256 -7.74 10.71 14.17
CA ALA A 256 -7.35 10.14 12.89
C ALA A 256 -8.06 10.84 11.73
N ILE A 257 -9.34 11.21 11.88
CA ILE A 257 -10.10 11.93 10.84
C ILE A 257 -9.41 13.23 10.38
N GLU A 258 -8.65 13.89 11.24
CA GLU A 258 -7.94 15.14 10.92
C GLU A 258 -6.65 14.91 10.13
N ILE A 259 -6.00 13.75 10.31
CA ILE A 259 -4.62 13.50 9.85
C ILE A 259 -4.39 12.13 9.20
N TRP A 260 -5.44 11.37 8.91
CA TRP A 260 -5.36 10.00 8.36
C TRP A 260 -4.57 9.93 7.04
N SER A 261 -4.62 10.98 6.22
CA SER A 261 -3.86 11.07 4.97
C SER A 261 -2.34 11.07 5.18
N LEU A 262 -1.87 11.47 6.38
CA LEU A 262 -0.45 11.44 6.73
C LEU A 262 0.09 10.01 6.82
N TYR A 263 -0.76 9.00 7.05
CA TYR A 263 -0.32 7.62 7.15
C TYR A 263 0.33 7.15 5.83
N SER A 264 -0.38 7.27 4.70
CA SER A 264 0.14 6.92 3.36
C SER A 264 1.36 7.77 3.00
N TYR A 265 1.33 9.07 3.28
CA TYR A 265 2.48 9.94 3.02
C TYR A 265 3.73 9.51 3.80
N ASN A 266 3.57 9.22 5.09
CA ASN A 266 4.66 8.80 5.96
C ASN A 266 5.13 7.38 5.66
N LEU A 267 4.25 6.51 5.15
CA LEU A 267 4.61 5.21 4.61
C LEU A 267 5.58 5.35 3.44
N HIS A 268 5.21 6.11 2.40
CA HIS A 268 6.09 6.32 1.24
C HIS A 268 7.41 6.97 1.65
N LYS A 269 7.36 7.93 2.58
CA LYS A 269 8.54 8.58 3.14
C LYS A 269 9.43 7.58 3.88
N ALA A 270 8.87 6.73 4.74
CA ALA A 270 9.60 5.70 5.48
C ALA A 270 10.28 4.72 4.54
N THR A 271 9.54 4.19 3.57
CA THR A 271 10.06 3.25 2.56
C THR A 271 11.16 3.89 1.73
N TYR A 272 10.96 5.12 1.25
CA TYR A 272 11.97 5.82 0.47
C TYR A 272 13.29 6.00 1.25
N HIS A 273 13.21 6.44 2.50
CA HIS A 273 14.40 6.61 3.33
C HIS A 273 15.01 5.26 3.74
N GLY A 274 14.22 4.22 3.96
CA GLY A 274 14.72 2.86 4.17
C GLY A 274 15.53 2.37 2.98
N MET A 275 14.97 2.47 1.77
CA MET A 275 15.64 2.06 0.53
C MET A 275 16.93 2.84 0.24
N ASN A 276 17.01 4.09 0.67
CA ASN A 276 18.21 4.91 0.54
C ASN A 276 19.39 4.44 1.39
N ASN A 277 19.14 3.69 2.47
CA ASN A 277 20.18 3.21 3.39
C ASN A 277 20.26 1.68 3.42
N ILE A 278 19.58 1.00 2.49
CA ILE A 278 19.44 -0.46 2.53
C ILE A 278 20.76 -1.18 2.27
N ASP A 279 21.65 -0.57 1.49
CA ASP A 279 23.00 -1.04 1.22
C ASP A 279 23.96 -0.92 2.42
N GLU A 280 23.60 -0.13 3.43
CA GLU A 280 24.30 -0.06 4.73
C GLU A 280 23.79 -1.15 5.69
N ILE A 281 22.55 -1.59 5.53
CA ILE A 281 21.87 -2.54 6.42
C ILE A 281 22.26 -4.00 6.10
N SER A 282 22.54 -4.33 4.83
CA SER A 282 22.98 -5.67 4.43
C SER A 282 24.07 -5.61 3.36
N PRO A 283 25.16 -6.40 3.49
CA PRO A 283 26.19 -6.49 2.44
C PRO A 283 25.61 -7.03 1.12
N GLN A 284 24.52 -7.81 1.16
CA GLN A 284 23.85 -8.32 -0.04
C GLN A 284 23.20 -7.20 -0.87
N HIS A 285 22.99 -6.02 -0.30
CA HIS A 285 22.34 -4.89 -0.97
C HIS A 285 23.32 -3.85 -1.50
N LYS A 286 24.63 -4.10 -1.44
CA LYS A 286 25.65 -3.17 -1.98
C LYS A 286 25.45 -2.80 -3.45
N TRP A 287 24.84 -3.68 -4.24
CA TRP A 287 24.48 -3.38 -5.63
C TRP A 287 23.51 -2.20 -5.78
N ARG A 288 22.76 -1.82 -4.72
CA ARG A 288 21.84 -0.67 -4.69
C ARG A 288 22.49 0.65 -4.35
N GLU A 289 23.76 0.65 -3.94
CA GLU A 289 24.48 1.89 -3.64
C GLU A 289 24.33 2.90 -4.79
N ASN A 290 23.94 4.14 -4.47
CA ASN A 290 23.69 5.21 -5.43
C ASN A 290 22.62 4.93 -6.51
N ARG A 291 21.76 3.92 -6.34
CA ARG A 291 20.62 3.67 -7.26
C ARG A 291 19.37 4.43 -6.85
N ARG A 292 18.59 4.82 -7.86
CA ARG A 292 17.29 5.48 -7.65
C ARG A 292 16.25 4.48 -7.16
N ASN A 293 15.37 4.95 -6.26
CA ASN A 293 14.24 4.16 -5.79
C ASN A 293 13.10 4.20 -6.80
N PHE A 294 12.43 3.07 -6.96
CA PHE A 294 11.13 2.98 -7.60
C PHE A 294 10.15 2.40 -6.58
N ILE A 295 9.16 3.22 -6.24
CA ILE A 295 8.08 2.91 -5.30
C ILE A 295 6.80 3.35 -6.02
N ILE A 296 5.83 2.46 -6.10
CA ILE A 296 4.48 2.79 -6.57
C ILE A 296 3.47 2.49 -5.47
N GLY A 297 2.59 3.44 -5.18
CA GLY A 297 1.66 3.42 -4.05
C GLY A 297 0.19 3.55 -4.44
N HIS A 298 -0.72 2.97 -3.65
CA HIS A 298 -2.15 3.18 -3.79
C HIS A 298 -2.59 4.48 -3.13
N GLY A 299 -2.70 5.57 -3.89
CA GLY A 299 -3.12 6.88 -3.37
C GLY A 299 -2.15 7.48 -2.33
N SER A 300 -2.19 8.80 -2.12
CA SER A 300 -1.44 9.45 -1.04
C SER A 300 -1.83 10.92 -0.85
N PHE A 301 -1.07 11.65 -0.04
CA PHE A 301 -1.24 13.08 0.22
C PHE A 301 -0.26 13.95 -0.59
N VAL A 302 -0.53 15.25 -0.66
CA VAL A 302 0.34 16.26 -1.31
C VAL A 302 1.79 16.14 -0.81
N GLY A 303 2.75 16.14 -1.74
CA GLY A 303 4.18 15.99 -1.44
C GLY A 303 4.70 14.55 -1.54
N SER A 304 3.83 13.55 -1.60
CA SER A 304 4.19 12.12 -1.72
C SER A 304 4.98 11.78 -2.98
N HIS A 305 4.80 12.54 -4.06
CA HIS A 305 5.51 12.41 -5.35
C HIS A 305 7.02 12.56 -5.24
N ARG A 306 7.51 13.14 -4.13
CA ARG A 306 8.93 13.17 -3.78
C ARG A 306 9.49 11.78 -3.46
N PHE A 307 8.63 10.85 -3.08
CA PHE A 307 8.98 9.52 -2.59
C PHE A 307 8.48 8.42 -3.54
N ALA A 308 7.19 8.42 -3.88
CA ALA A 308 6.55 7.38 -4.68
C ALA A 308 5.87 7.94 -5.94
N GLY A 309 5.66 7.09 -6.95
CA GLY A 309 4.59 7.30 -7.93
C GLY A 309 3.29 6.66 -7.43
N LEU A 310 2.16 6.93 -8.07
CA LEU A 310 0.87 6.36 -7.65
C LEU A 310 0.18 5.63 -8.81
N TRP A 311 -0.59 4.58 -8.54
CA TRP A 311 -1.59 4.10 -9.50
C TRP A 311 -3.00 4.48 -9.05
N THR A 312 -3.94 4.56 -9.98
CA THR A 312 -5.31 5.07 -9.75
C THR A 312 -6.22 4.09 -9.01
N GLY A 313 -5.73 2.92 -8.61
CA GLY A 313 -6.51 1.90 -7.91
C GLY A 313 -7.31 0.96 -8.82
N ASP A 314 -8.32 0.36 -8.22
CA ASP A 314 -9.14 -0.71 -8.79
C ASP A 314 -10.19 -0.17 -9.78
N ASN A 315 -9.88 -0.26 -11.07
CA ASN A 315 -10.81 0.06 -12.14
C ASN A 315 -11.50 -1.19 -12.71
N ALA A 316 -12.72 -1.01 -13.24
CA ALA A 316 -13.43 -2.06 -13.97
C ALA A 316 -12.93 -2.16 -15.42
N SER A 317 -13.10 -3.33 -16.04
CA SER A 317 -12.75 -3.56 -17.45
C SER A 317 -13.85 -3.04 -18.38
N THR A 318 -14.16 -1.74 -18.32
CA THR A 318 -15.21 -1.11 -19.12
C THR A 318 -14.69 0.11 -19.87
N TRP A 319 -15.39 0.52 -20.93
CA TRP A 319 -15.05 1.71 -21.71
C TRP A 319 -15.14 3.00 -20.89
N GLU A 320 -16.09 3.06 -19.97
CA GLU A 320 -16.28 4.19 -19.05
C GLU A 320 -15.08 4.29 -18.10
N SER A 321 -14.55 3.16 -17.63
CA SER A 321 -13.36 3.14 -16.78
C SER A 321 -12.11 3.60 -17.56
N LEU A 322 -12.01 3.26 -18.85
CA LEU A 322 -10.94 3.77 -19.72
C LEU A 322 -11.04 5.29 -19.88
N ASP A 323 -12.23 5.83 -20.13
CA ASP A 323 -12.46 7.27 -20.27
C ASP A 323 -12.11 8.02 -18.97
N ILE A 324 -12.58 7.52 -17.82
CA ILE A 324 -12.25 8.06 -16.49
C ILE A 324 -10.72 8.06 -16.25
N SER A 325 -10.01 7.01 -16.69
CA SER A 325 -8.58 6.88 -16.44
C SER A 325 -7.75 8.01 -17.05
N VAL A 326 -8.17 8.55 -18.21
CA VAL A 326 -7.49 9.68 -18.86
C VAL A 326 -7.54 10.91 -17.97
N ALA A 327 -8.72 11.23 -17.43
CA ALA A 327 -8.88 12.36 -16.53
C ALA A 327 -8.09 12.18 -15.22
N GLN A 328 -8.11 10.97 -14.64
CA GLN A 328 -7.36 10.66 -13.41
C GLN A 328 -5.84 10.83 -13.59
N VAL A 329 -5.27 10.30 -14.68
CA VAL A 329 -3.83 10.39 -14.97
C VAL A 329 -3.38 11.84 -15.14
N LEU A 330 -4.18 12.64 -15.86
CA LEU A 330 -3.92 14.06 -16.06
C LEU A 330 -4.02 14.85 -14.74
N ASP A 331 -5.03 14.58 -13.91
CA ASP A 331 -5.22 15.26 -12.62
C ASP A 331 -4.10 14.96 -11.62
N LEU A 332 -3.66 13.69 -11.55
CA LEU A 332 -2.47 13.32 -10.78
C LEU A 332 -1.21 14.02 -11.31
N GLY A 333 -1.07 14.13 -12.63
CA GLY A 333 0.02 14.86 -13.28
C GLY A 333 0.04 16.35 -12.90
N MET A 334 -1.12 17.02 -12.93
CA MET A 334 -1.27 18.41 -12.50
C MET A 334 -0.99 18.59 -11.00
N SER A 335 -1.29 17.57 -10.19
CA SER A 335 -0.98 17.51 -8.76
C SER A 335 0.51 17.24 -8.45
N GLY A 336 1.38 17.22 -9.46
CA GLY A 336 2.82 17.03 -9.32
C GLY A 336 3.29 15.57 -9.31
N ILE A 337 2.36 14.61 -9.43
CA ILE A 337 2.66 13.17 -9.46
C ILE A 337 2.93 12.78 -10.92
N ALA A 338 4.15 13.06 -11.37
CA ALA A 338 4.54 12.83 -12.77
C ALA A 338 4.66 11.36 -13.17
N LEU A 339 4.84 10.45 -12.20
CA LEU A 339 4.83 9.01 -12.45
C LEU A 339 3.54 8.43 -11.87
N ASN A 340 2.57 8.23 -12.75
CA ASN A 340 1.33 7.58 -12.40
C ASN A 340 0.80 6.69 -13.53
N ASN A 341 -0.12 5.79 -13.22
CA ASN A 341 -0.77 4.93 -14.22
C ASN A 341 -2.17 4.54 -13.79
N ALA A 342 -3.01 4.18 -14.77
CA ALA A 342 -4.27 3.51 -14.52
C ALA A 342 -4.04 2.05 -14.13
N GLY A 343 -4.54 1.63 -12.97
CA GLY A 343 -4.67 0.21 -12.64
C GLY A 343 -5.90 -0.36 -13.33
N GLY A 344 -5.88 -1.62 -13.77
CA GLY A 344 -7.06 -2.23 -14.35
C GLY A 344 -6.96 -3.73 -14.54
N ARG A 345 -8.07 -4.43 -14.27
CA ARG A 345 -8.33 -5.78 -14.76
C ARG A 345 -8.22 -5.73 -16.27
N GLY A 346 -7.18 -6.36 -16.82
CA GLY A 346 -6.79 -6.17 -18.22
C GLY A 346 -7.97 -6.19 -19.19
N LEU A 347 -7.93 -5.27 -20.15
CA LEU A 347 -8.84 -5.18 -21.28
C LEU A 347 -8.96 -6.56 -21.95
N THR A 348 -9.97 -7.35 -21.60
CA THR A 348 -10.13 -8.70 -22.14
C THR A 348 -11.23 -8.74 -23.20
N ARG A 349 -10.83 -9.31 -24.34
CA ARG A 349 -11.55 -9.80 -25.54
C ARG A 349 -11.97 -8.88 -26.68
N THR A 350 -12.24 -7.58 -26.51
CA THR A 350 -12.69 -6.76 -27.67
C THR A 350 -11.83 -5.53 -27.97
N LEU A 351 -10.89 -5.21 -27.07
CA LEU A 351 -10.31 -3.87 -26.96
C LEU A 351 -8.80 -3.75 -27.22
N ALA A 352 -8.11 -4.88 -27.40
CA ALA A 352 -6.65 -4.95 -27.53
C ALA A 352 -6.06 -4.40 -28.86
N ARG A 353 -6.82 -3.60 -29.62
CA ARG A 353 -6.38 -3.01 -30.91
C ARG A 353 -6.01 -1.53 -30.84
N GLY A 354 -6.16 -0.86 -29.69
CA GLY A 354 -5.74 0.53 -29.48
C GLY A 354 -4.56 0.61 -28.52
N GLY A 355 -3.43 1.15 -28.97
CA GLY A 355 -2.14 1.15 -28.25
C GLY A 355 -2.13 2.01 -26.97
N PHE A 356 -2.63 1.47 -25.86
CA PHE A 356 -2.40 1.99 -24.52
C PHE A 356 -1.57 0.98 -23.70
N ILE A 357 -0.42 1.43 -23.21
CA ILE A 357 0.42 0.67 -22.27
C ILE A 357 -0.06 1.02 -20.85
N ALA A 358 -0.94 0.19 -20.31
CA ALA A 358 -1.42 0.26 -18.93
C ALA A 358 -0.72 -0.80 -18.07
N MET A 359 -0.64 -0.55 -16.76
CA MET A 359 -0.35 -1.60 -15.78
C MET A 359 -1.58 -2.51 -15.75
N ASN A 360 -1.56 -3.57 -16.57
CA ASN A 360 -2.60 -4.58 -16.56
C ASN A 360 -2.45 -5.39 -15.28
N ILE A 361 -3.38 -5.24 -14.33
CA ILE A 361 -3.56 -6.13 -13.17
C ILE A 361 -4.66 -7.11 -13.55
N THR A 362 -4.36 -8.14 -14.33
CA THR A 362 -5.36 -9.17 -14.67
C THR A 362 -5.72 -10.02 -13.45
N ARG A 363 -6.89 -10.64 -13.43
CA ARG A 363 -7.18 -11.80 -12.55
C ARG A 363 -7.27 -13.01 -13.46
N GLN A 364 -6.43 -14.02 -13.27
CA GLN A 364 -6.63 -15.28 -13.97
C GLN A 364 -7.92 -15.92 -13.46
N THR A 365 -8.93 -16.06 -14.32
CA THR A 365 -10.08 -16.91 -14.05
C THR A 365 -9.79 -18.32 -14.56
N HIS A 366 -8.75 -18.98 -14.03
CA HIS A 366 -8.53 -20.41 -14.25
C HIS A 366 -9.10 -21.20 -13.06
N ARG A 367 -10.41 -21.05 -12.81
CA ARG A 367 -11.13 -22.14 -12.15
C ARG A 367 -11.15 -23.27 -13.16
N LYS A 368 -10.24 -24.25 -13.05
CA LYS A 368 -10.41 -25.54 -13.73
C LYS A 368 -11.84 -25.98 -13.44
N GLU A 369 -12.66 -26.05 -14.49
CA GLU A 369 -13.88 -26.84 -14.46
C GLU A 369 -13.43 -28.24 -14.03
N ARG A 370 -13.62 -28.56 -12.74
CA ARG A 370 -13.62 -29.96 -12.32
C ARG A 370 -14.89 -30.50 -12.92
N ASP A 371 -14.74 -31.08 -14.10
CA ASP A 371 -15.70 -31.99 -14.69
C ASP A 371 -16.19 -32.92 -13.58
N LYS A 372 -17.49 -32.83 -13.31
CA LYS A 372 -18.20 -33.83 -12.54
C LYS A 372 -18.21 -35.11 -13.38
N GLY A 373 -17.29 -36.02 -13.06
CA GLY A 373 -17.47 -37.45 -13.29
C GLY A 373 -18.36 -38.03 -12.21
#